data_AF-A0A8H7IAZ5-F1
#
_entry.id   AF-A0A8H7IAZ5-F1
#
_cell.length_a   1.000
_cell.length_b   1.000
_cell.length_c   1.000
_cell.angle_alpha   90.00
_cell.angle_beta   90.00
_cell.angle_gamma   90.00
#
_symmetry.space_group_name_H-M   'P 1'
#
loop_
_entity.id
_entity.type
_entity.pdbx_description
1 polymer ?
#
loop_
_entity_poly.entity_id
_entity_poly.type
_entity_poly.pdbx_seq_one_letter_code
_entity_poly.pdbx_strand_id
1 'polypeptide(L)'
;MSSIQTLPVSLRSIRKDFLRAWMFKVFTADYTDIKTFEYLDKVGLMHTGPAAFQHREKKEPLHVDYMHCALLLGHVHNMLTRAVLARNLPAETTQTTLVAINKVLWIQNDLFARHYIPPRHPASEESETKDKSAANSWGWGLFGRSSGSSSSSSSSS
;
A
#
# COMPACT_ATOMS: atom_id res chain seq x y z
N MET A 1 24.89 -5.73 -26.79
CA MET A 1 23.45 -5.50 -27.02
C MET A 1 22.69 -6.35 -26.03
N SER A 2 22.35 -5.78 -24.87
CA SER A 2 21.68 -6.50 -23.79
C SER A 2 20.23 -6.77 -24.17
N SER A 3 19.88 -8.05 -24.27
CA SER A 3 18.55 -8.54 -24.60
C SER A 3 17.49 -7.92 -23.68
N ILE A 4 16.54 -7.20 -24.28
CA ILE A 4 15.34 -6.74 -23.58
C ILE A 4 14.53 -8.00 -23.24
N GLN A 5 14.64 -8.44 -21.99
CA GLN A 5 13.86 -9.55 -21.47
C GLN A 5 12.39 -9.15 -21.46
N THR A 6 11.66 -9.54 -22.51
CA THR A 6 10.22 -9.30 -22.59
C THR A 6 9.52 -10.17 -21.55
N LEU A 7 9.00 -9.54 -20.50
CA LEU A 7 8.21 -10.21 -19.46
C LEU A 7 7.04 -11.02 -20.09
N PRO A 8 6.66 -12.16 -19.50
CA PRO A 8 5.57 -12.99 -20.01
C PRO A 8 4.27 -12.19 -20.09
N VAL A 9 3.49 -12.43 -21.16
CA VAL A 9 2.29 -11.66 -21.55
C VAL A 9 1.26 -11.55 -20.40
N SER A 10 1.20 -12.56 -19.53
CA SER A 10 0.31 -12.62 -18.37
C SER A 10 0.55 -11.51 -17.34
N LEU A 11 1.80 -11.20 -17.00
CA LEU A 11 2.14 -10.12 -16.06
C LEU A 11 1.86 -8.73 -16.64
N ARG A 12 2.04 -8.56 -17.95
CA ARG A 12 1.73 -7.31 -18.66
C ARG A 12 0.24 -6.99 -18.63
N SER A 13 -0.62 -8.00 -18.83
CA SER A 13 -2.07 -7.81 -18.78
C SER A 13 -2.50 -7.32 -17.39
N ILE A 14 -2.05 -7.99 -16.33
CA ILE A 14 -2.41 -7.66 -14.94
C ILE A 14 -2.04 -6.20 -14.58
N ARG A 15 -0.86 -5.73 -14.98
CA ARG A 15 -0.43 -4.35 -14.70
C ARG A 15 -1.26 -3.31 -15.46
N LYS A 16 -1.63 -3.61 -16.71
CA LYS A 16 -2.50 -2.72 -17.52
C LYS A 16 -3.92 -2.66 -16.96
N ASP A 17 -4.44 -3.79 -16.49
CA ASP A 17 -5.79 -3.86 -15.93
C ASP A 17 -5.88 -3.14 -14.58
N PHE A 18 -4.82 -3.21 -13.76
CA PHE A 18 -4.73 -2.43 -12.52
C PHE A 18 -4.72 -0.92 -12.79
N LEU A 19 -3.95 -0.46 -13.79
CA LEU A 19 -3.91 0.95 -14.15
C LEU A 19 -5.27 1.45 -14.65
N ARG A 20 -5.99 0.63 -15.45
CA ARG A 20 -7.37 0.95 -15.88
C ARG A 20 -8.33 1.04 -14.70
N ALA A 21 -8.29 0.08 -13.78
CA ALA A 21 -9.15 0.08 -12.60
C ALA A 21 -8.88 1.28 -11.69
N TRP A 22 -7.60 1.62 -11.48
CA TRP A 22 -7.19 2.82 -10.76
C TRP A 22 -7.70 4.09 -11.45
N MET A 23 -7.51 4.22 -12.76
CA MET A 23 -8.03 5.36 -13.52
C MET A 23 -9.55 5.50 -13.39
N PHE A 24 -10.29 4.41 -13.58
CA PHE A 24 -11.75 4.43 -13.44
C PHE A 24 -12.13 4.90 -12.04
N LYS A 25 -11.49 4.35 -11.00
CA LYS A 25 -11.74 4.75 -9.60
C LYS A 25 -11.43 6.22 -9.37
N VAL A 26 -10.34 6.75 -9.92
CA VAL A 26 -9.99 8.18 -9.81
C VAL A 26 -11.05 9.09 -10.45
N PHE A 27 -11.65 8.70 -11.57
CA PHE A 27 -12.67 9.53 -12.22
C PHE A 27 -14.07 9.38 -11.63
N THR A 28 -14.40 8.24 -11.04
CA THR A 28 -15.77 7.94 -10.58
C THR A 28 -15.91 7.88 -9.07
N ALA A 29 -14.83 8.08 -8.30
CA ALA A 29 -14.89 8.03 -6.85
C ALA A 29 -15.62 9.26 -6.29
N ASP A 30 -16.31 9.03 -5.18
CA ASP A 30 -16.82 10.10 -4.35
C ASP A 30 -15.69 10.61 -3.44
N TYR A 31 -15.23 11.83 -3.70
CA TYR A 31 -14.16 12.49 -2.93
C TYR A 31 -14.66 13.11 -1.62
N THR A 32 -15.95 12.99 -1.30
CA THR A 32 -16.50 13.37 0.01
C THR A 32 -16.39 12.22 1.02
N ASP A 33 -16.25 10.97 0.56
CA ASP A 33 -16.07 9.79 1.40
C ASP A 33 -14.58 9.53 1.70
N ILE A 34 -14.25 9.36 2.99
CA ILE A 34 -12.91 9.04 3.46
C ILE A 34 -12.37 7.72 2.86
N LYS A 35 -13.26 6.76 2.55
CA LYS A 35 -12.88 5.46 1.96
C LYS A 35 -12.16 5.60 0.62
N THR A 36 -12.45 6.67 -0.12
CA THR A 36 -11.73 6.98 -1.37
C THR A 36 -10.25 7.21 -1.07
N PHE A 37 -9.94 8.01 -0.05
CA PHE A 37 -8.56 8.29 0.34
C PHE A 37 -7.87 7.06 0.94
N GLU A 38 -8.58 6.23 1.72
CA GLU A 38 -8.04 4.95 2.21
C GLU A 38 -7.65 4.00 1.06
N TYR A 39 -8.44 3.97 -0.01
CA TYR A 39 -8.10 3.20 -1.20
C TYR A 39 -6.83 3.75 -1.87
N LEU A 40 -6.76 5.07 -2.10
CA LEU A 40 -5.60 5.71 -2.72
C LEU A 40 -4.33 5.53 -1.89
N ASP A 41 -4.44 5.54 -0.56
CA ASP A 41 -3.35 5.29 0.38
C ASP A 41 -2.84 3.84 0.28
N LYS A 42 -3.75 2.86 0.23
CA LYS A 42 -3.39 1.45 0.01
C LYS A 42 -2.66 1.24 -1.33
N VAL A 43 -3.01 1.98 -2.37
CA VAL A 43 -2.26 1.93 -3.65
C VAL A 43 -0.81 2.38 -3.46
N GLY A 44 -0.54 3.36 -2.58
CA GLY A 44 0.83 3.76 -2.24
C GLY A 44 1.58 2.66 -1.49
N LEU A 45 0.95 2.07 -0.48
CA LEU A 45 1.53 1.01 0.33
C LEU A 45 1.89 -0.23 -0.53
N MET A 46 1.11 -0.54 -1.56
CA MET A 46 1.38 -1.60 -2.55
C MET A 46 2.72 -1.47 -3.31
N HIS A 47 3.32 -0.27 -3.33
CA HIS A 47 4.60 -0.01 -4.00
C HIS A 47 5.80 -0.07 -3.04
N THR A 48 5.56 -0.18 -1.74
CA THR A 48 6.63 -0.19 -0.72
C THR A 48 7.01 -1.59 -0.25
N GLY A 49 6.29 -2.64 -0.67
CA GLY A 49 6.62 -4.04 -0.37
C GLY A 49 5.65 -4.78 0.56
N PRO A 50 5.06 -4.19 1.63
CA PRO A 50 4.07 -4.88 2.44
C PRO A 50 2.79 -5.17 1.65
N ALA A 51 2.12 -6.29 1.93
CA ALA A 51 0.87 -6.66 1.27
C ALA A 51 -0.27 -5.71 1.71
N ALA A 52 -0.47 -4.59 1.01
CA ALA A 52 -1.56 -3.64 1.32
C ALA A 52 -2.97 -4.20 1.10
N PHE A 53 -3.07 -5.33 0.39
CA PHE A 53 -4.33 -6.02 0.14
C PHE A 53 -4.18 -7.52 0.40
N GLN A 54 -5.20 -8.13 1.01
CA GLN A 54 -5.26 -9.58 1.31
C GLN A 54 -4.97 -10.46 0.09
N HIS A 55 -5.34 -10.02 -1.12
CA HIS A 55 -5.08 -10.75 -2.37
C HIS A 55 -3.60 -10.77 -2.81
N ARG A 56 -2.70 -10.08 -2.08
CA ARG A 56 -1.25 -10.02 -2.33
C ARG A 56 -0.41 -10.66 -1.22
N GLU A 57 -1.00 -11.18 -0.15
CA GLU A 57 -0.25 -11.82 0.95
C GLU A 57 0.67 -12.95 0.50
N LYS A 58 0.33 -13.65 -0.60
CA LYS A 58 1.10 -14.77 -1.16
C LYS A 58 1.95 -14.39 -2.39
N LYS A 59 2.08 -13.10 -2.71
CA LYS A 59 2.81 -12.62 -3.90
C LYS A 59 4.10 -11.94 -3.47
N GLU A 60 5.14 -12.09 -4.30
CA GLU A 60 6.42 -11.40 -4.15
C GLU A 60 6.21 -9.89 -3.87
N PRO A 61 6.90 -9.33 -2.86
CA PRO A 61 6.78 -7.93 -2.50
C PRO A 61 7.18 -7.05 -3.69
N LEU A 62 6.27 -6.16 -4.09
CA LEU A 62 6.56 -5.19 -5.14
C LEU A 62 7.18 -3.95 -4.49
N HIS A 63 8.48 -3.77 -4.67
CA HIS A 63 9.18 -2.53 -4.32
C HIS A 63 9.39 -1.69 -5.57
N VAL A 64 8.94 -0.44 -5.55
CA VAL A 64 9.14 0.54 -6.61
C VAL A 64 9.60 1.83 -5.97
N ASP A 65 10.73 2.39 -6.41
CA ASP A 65 11.20 3.64 -5.85
C ASP A 65 10.19 4.78 -6.07
N TYR A 66 10.03 5.63 -5.07
CA TYR A 66 9.13 6.79 -5.12
C TYR A 66 9.36 7.66 -6.37
N MET A 67 10.63 7.86 -6.77
CA MET A 67 10.97 8.63 -7.97
C MET A 67 10.26 8.09 -9.22
N HIS A 68 10.21 6.77 -9.40
CA HIS A 68 9.52 6.16 -10.54
C HIS A 68 8.00 6.35 -10.47
N CYS A 69 7.42 6.26 -9.27
CA CYS A 69 5.99 6.52 -9.07
C CYS A 69 5.64 7.98 -9.40
N ALA A 70 6.43 8.94 -8.90
CA ALA A 70 6.23 10.37 -9.14
C ALA A 70 6.39 10.73 -10.63
N LEU A 71 7.41 10.19 -11.30
CA LEU A 71 7.61 10.36 -12.74
C LEU A 71 6.42 9.83 -13.56
N LEU A 72 5.90 8.66 -13.20
CA LEU A 72 4.75 8.07 -13.88
C LEU A 72 3.47 8.91 -13.65
N LEU A 73 3.22 9.37 -12.43
CA LEU A 73 2.08 10.27 -12.13
C LEU A 73 2.17 11.57 -12.92
N GLY A 74 3.37 12.16 -13.03
CA GLY A 74 3.60 13.34 -13.88
C GLY A 74 3.33 13.08 -15.36
N HIS A 75 3.74 11.91 -15.87
CA HIS A 75 3.42 11.51 -17.24
C HIS A 75 1.91 11.35 -17.46
N VAL A 76 1.21 10.67 -16.55
CA VAL A 76 -0.26 10.51 -16.61
C VAL A 76 -0.96 11.85 -16.54
N HIS A 77 -0.51 12.77 -15.67
CA HIS A 77 -1.03 14.14 -15.60
C HIS A 77 -0.94 14.81 -16.97
N ASN A 78 0.25 14.81 -17.60
CA ASN A 78 0.42 15.43 -18.90
C ASN A 78 -0.49 14.81 -19.98
N MET A 79 -0.64 13.47 -19.98
CA MET A 79 -1.56 12.81 -20.92
C MET A 79 -3.01 13.23 -20.71
N LEU A 80 -3.47 13.31 -19.46
CA LEU A 80 -4.83 13.74 -19.13
C LEU A 80 -5.07 15.20 -19.51
N THR A 81 -4.12 16.08 -19.20
CA THR A 81 -4.19 17.50 -19.57
C THR A 81 -4.31 17.67 -21.08
N ARG A 82 -3.47 16.98 -21.86
CA ARG A 82 -3.55 17.00 -23.33
C ARG A 82 -4.88 16.45 -23.84
N ALA A 83 -5.38 15.37 -23.23
CA ALA A 83 -6.65 14.79 -23.61
C ALA A 83 -7.82 15.75 -23.38
N VAL A 84 -7.86 16.43 -22.22
CA VAL A 84 -8.89 17.43 -21.88
C VAL A 84 -8.82 18.63 -22.82
N LEU A 85 -7.62 19.17 -23.08
CA LEU A 85 -7.43 20.31 -23.99
C LEU A 85 -7.77 19.97 -25.45
N ALA A 86 -7.63 18.71 -25.86
CA ALA A 86 -8.04 18.26 -27.19
C ALA A 86 -9.56 18.12 -27.34
N ARG A 87 -10.34 18.21 -26.25
CA ARG A 87 -11.80 18.24 -26.31
C ARG A 87 -12.26 19.68 -26.50
N ASN A 88 -13.23 19.87 -27.39
CA ASN A 88 -13.86 21.18 -27.60
C ASN A 88 -14.93 21.44 -26.51
N LEU A 89 -14.48 21.58 -25.25
CA LEU A 89 -15.32 21.88 -24.10
C LEU A 89 -15.37 23.40 -23.84
N PRO A 90 -16.40 23.90 -23.13
CA PRO A 90 -16.40 25.28 -22.64
C PRO A 90 -15.13 25.58 -21.83
N ALA A 91 -14.63 26.82 -21.92
CA ALA A 91 -13.39 27.23 -21.27
C ALA A 91 -13.43 27.03 -19.74
N GLU A 92 -14.56 27.36 -19.12
CA GLU A 92 -14.79 27.18 -17.67
C GLU A 92 -14.73 25.71 -17.26
N THR A 93 -15.40 24.82 -18.01
CA THR A 93 -15.39 23.37 -17.75
C THR A 93 -13.98 22.79 -17.93
N THR A 94 -13.26 23.24 -18.95
CA THR A 94 -11.87 22.85 -19.22
C THR A 94 -10.97 23.22 -18.05
N GLN A 95 -11.01 24.49 -17.63
CA GLN A 95 -10.21 24.98 -16.51
C GLN A 95 -10.52 24.23 -15.22
N THR A 96 -11.81 24.07 -14.89
CA THR A 96 -12.26 23.38 -13.68
C THR A 96 -11.79 21.92 -13.66
N THR A 97 -11.89 21.25 -14.81
CA THR A 97 -11.45 19.85 -14.95
C THR A 97 -9.94 19.71 -14.78
N LEU A 98 -9.15 20.60 -15.39
CA LEU A 98 -7.69 20.59 -15.24
C LEU A 98 -7.25 20.83 -13.79
N VAL A 99 -7.89 21.77 -13.10
CA VAL A 99 -7.62 22.03 -11.67
C VAL A 99 -7.99 20.82 -10.82
N ALA A 100 -9.14 20.17 -11.10
CA ALA A 100 -9.56 18.97 -10.38
C ALA A 100 -8.56 17.81 -10.57
N ILE A 101 -8.14 17.53 -11.81
CA ILE A 101 -7.14 16.50 -12.11
C ILE A 101 -5.82 16.79 -11.39
N ASN A 102 -5.35 18.04 -11.42
CA ASN A 102 -4.13 18.43 -10.72
C ASN A 102 -4.23 18.11 -9.22
N LYS A 103 -5.32 18.54 -8.56
CA LYS A 103 -5.53 18.28 -7.12
C LYS A 103 -5.47 16.79 -6.79
N VAL A 104 -6.19 15.97 -7.56
CA VAL A 104 -6.23 14.51 -7.31
C VAL A 104 -4.86 13.86 -7.46
N LEU A 105 -4.09 14.23 -8.49
CA LEU A 105 -2.78 13.64 -8.71
C LEU A 105 -1.76 14.08 -7.65
N TRP A 106 -1.85 15.33 -7.18
CA TRP A 106 -1.06 15.80 -6.03
C TRP A 106 -1.40 15.02 -4.75
N ILE A 107 -2.68 14.84 -4.45
CA ILE A 107 -3.12 14.05 -3.30
C ILE A 107 -2.57 12.61 -3.39
N GLN A 108 -2.69 11.98 -4.56
CA GLN A 108 -2.17 10.62 -4.75
C GLN A 108 -0.65 10.55 -4.57
N ASN A 109 0.09 11.57 -5.04
CA ASN A 109 1.53 11.66 -4.90
C ASN A 109 1.96 11.81 -3.42
N ASP A 110 1.25 12.63 -2.66
CA ASP A 110 1.52 12.81 -1.22
C ASP A 110 1.22 11.54 -0.42
N LEU A 111 0.11 10.87 -0.73
CA LEU A 111 -0.23 9.57 -0.14
C LEU A 111 0.83 8.52 -0.46
N PHE A 112 1.42 8.55 -1.66
CA PHE A 112 2.56 7.69 -1.98
C PHE A 112 3.76 8.05 -1.12
N ALA A 113 4.17 9.32 -1.10
CA ALA A 113 5.35 9.79 -0.39
C ALA A 113 5.34 9.40 1.10
N ARG A 114 4.17 9.43 1.74
CA ARG A 114 3.99 9.04 3.14
C ARG A 114 4.58 7.67 3.48
N HIS A 115 4.49 6.69 2.57
CA HIS A 115 4.98 5.33 2.81
C HIS A 115 6.49 5.18 2.57
N TYR A 116 7.14 6.17 1.96
CA TYR A 116 8.59 6.18 1.71
C TYR A 116 9.37 6.99 2.75
N ILE A 117 8.69 7.78 3.59
CA ILE A 117 9.32 8.53 4.66
C ILE A 117 9.39 7.63 5.91
N PRO A 118 10.60 7.35 6.44
CA PRO A 118 10.72 6.62 7.69
C PRO A 118 9.96 7.35 8.81
N PRO A 119 9.33 6.63 9.77
CA PRO A 119 8.76 7.28 10.94
C PRO A 119 9.84 8.13 11.60
N ARG A 120 9.53 9.41 11.86
CA ARG A 120 10.43 10.29 12.57
C ARG A 120 10.70 9.64 13.92
N HIS A 121 11.95 9.23 14.16
CA HIS A 121 12.39 8.71 15.46
C HIS A 121 11.92 9.71 16.53
N PRO A 122 11.16 9.30 17.57
CA PRO A 122 10.91 10.19 18.70
C PRO A 122 12.28 10.61 19.22
N ALA A 123 12.54 11.91 19.40
CA ALA A 123 13.81 12.39 19.93
C ALA A 123 14.22 11.47 21.09
N SER A 124 15.42 10.89 21.00
CA SER A 124 15.97 9.89 21.92
C SER A 124 15.41 10.06 23.33
N GLU A 125 14.40 9.26 23.67
CA GLU A 125 14.05 9.05 25.06
C GLU A 125 15.25 8.31 25.65
N GLU A 126 15.86 8.94 26.66
CA GLU A 126 16.98 8.40 27.40
C GLU A 126 16.67 6.94 27.78
N SER A 127 17.63 6.06 27.47
CA SER A 127 17.55 4.65 27.76
C SER A 127 17.49 4.41 29.27
N GLU A 128 16.29 4.28 29.84
CA GLU A 128 16.12 3.54 31.09
C GLU A 128 16.13 2.04 30.79
N THR A 129 17.27 1.42 31.07
CA THR A 129 17.41 -0.04 31.12
C THR A 129 16.48 -0.60 32.19
N LYS A 130 15.44 -1.32 31.78
CA LYS A 130 14.78 -2.32 32.63
C LYS A 130 14.79 -3.67 31.94
N ASP A 131 15.77 -4.46 32.35
CA ASP A 131 15.73 -5.91 32.24
C ASP A 131 14.40 -6.45 32.74
N LYS A 132 13.74 -7.26 31.91
CA LYS A 132 13.12 -8.52 32.32
C LYS A 132 12.79 -9.37 31.09
N SER A 133 13.67 -10.34 30.89
CA SER A 133 13.38 -11.68 30.39
C SER A 133 11.96 -12.16 30.74
N ALA A 134 11.40 -12.94 29.82
CA ALA A 134 10.21 -13.79 29.92
C ALA A 134 8.84 -13.16 29.55
N ALA A 135 8.53 -13.14 28.25
CA ALA A 135 7.19 -13.50 27.74
C ALA A 135 7.18 -13.69 26.21
N ASN A 136 8.02 -14.61 25.70
CA ASN A 136 7.68 -15.28 24.44
C ASN A 136 6.47 -16.18 24.70
N SER A 137 5.27 -15.71 24.39
CA SER A 137 4.07 -16.55 24.31
C SER A 137 3.26 -16.18 23.07
N TRP A 138 3.81 -16.52 21.90
CA TRP A 138 3.03 -16.71 20.69
C TRP A 138 2.80 -18.21 20.52
N GLY A 139 1.53 -18.61 20.64
CA GLY A 139 1.10 -20.01 20.72
C GLY A 139 1.22 -20.76 19.39
N TRP A 140 2.17 -21.69 19.33
CA TRP A 140 2.13 -22.91 18.52
C TRP A 140 2.94 -23.98 19.27
N GLY A 141 2.25 -24.96 19.85
CA GLY A 141 2.88 -25.99 20.68
C GLY A 141 2.01 -27.24 20.81
N LEU A 142 1.46 -27.71 19.69
CA LEU A 142 0.70 -28.95 19.60
C LEU A 142 1.65 -30.10 19.22
N PHE A 143 2.39 -30.65 20.18
CA PHE A 143 2.97 -32.00 20.07
C PHE A 143 3.09 -32.61 21.48
N GLY A 144 2.28 -33.63 21.72
CA GLY A 144 2.05 -34.17 23.05
C GLY A 144 3.11 -35.14 23.57
N ARG A 145 2.87 -35.61 24.80
CA ARG A 145 3.03 -37.02 25.16
C ARG A 145 2.33 -37.33 26.48
N SER A 146 1.36 -38.23 26.36
CA SER A 146 1.03 -39.37 27.23
C SER A 146 1.91 -39.67 28.47
N SER A 147 1.20 -40.12 29.51
CA SER A 147 1.48 -41.22 30.46
C SER A 147 1.97 -40.92 31.89
N GLY A 148 1.20 -41.46 32.85
CA GLY A 148 1.60 -41.95 34.19
C GLY A 148 1.96 -40.86 35.22
N SER A 149 1.70 -40.98 36.52
CA SER A 149 1.17 -42.03 37.37
C SER A 149 0.99 -41.43 38.78
N SER A 150 -0.05 -41.88 39.49
CA SER A 150 -0.23 -41.93 40.96
C SER A 150 0.72 -41.15 41.89
N SER A 151 0.14 -40.40 42.84
CA SER A 151 0.35 -40.65 44.27
C SER A 151 -0.66 -39.89 45.14
N SER A 152 -0.98 -40.55 46.24
CA SER A 152 -1.88 -40.25 47.35
C SER A 152 -1.47 -39.05 48.22
N SER A 153 -2.45 -38.39 48.86
CA SER A 153 -2.61 -38.39 50.33
C SER A 153 -3.69 -37.38 50.81
N SER A 154 -4.69 -37.92 51.53
CA SER A 154 -5.36 -37.41 52.74
C SER A 154 -5.39 -35.90 53.05
N SER A 155 -6.58 -35.36 53.36
CA SER A 155 -7.02 -35.11 54.75
C SER A 155 -8.33 -34.30 54.83
N SER A 156 -9.29 -34.87 55.57
CA SER A 156 -10.14 -34.22 56.60
C SER A 156 -11.04 -33.03 56.22
N SER A 157 -12.36 -33.27 56.18
CA SER A 157 -13.31 -33.02 57.28
C SER A 157 -14.73 -33.42 56.89
#